data_AF-A0A318YU94-F1
#
_entry.id   AF-A0A318YU94-F1
#
_cell.length_a   1.000
_cell.length_b   1.000
_cell.length_c   1.000
_cell.angle_alpha   90.00
_cell.angle_beta   90.00
_cell.angle_gamma   90.00
#
_symmetry.space_group_name_H-M   'P 1'
#
loop_
_entity.id
_entity.type
_entity.pdbx_description
1 polymer ?
#
loop_
_entity_poly.entity_id
_entity_poly.type
_entity_poly.pdbx_seq_one_letter_code
_entity_poly.pdbx_strand_id
1 'polypeptide(L)'
;MEVKEENALPFDGDCYAILCLGKEPVFQRDGTESDQNRKDAGVKKKFPGSDGTGPFRNPTAANVKIPGSLYVSPEEFPYASTTQGGYQALLFPVTEKSQHSQGGSINSFYRKYQIQPAHKGQNSWYQITGWTGTLGPYCKALRNNNAKPNKDDAICKPGSNGKGKWGFDVGEYAYTYDGHSYRKAKGSK
;
A
#
# COMPACT_ATOMS: atom_id res chain seq x y z
N MET A 1 1.24 13.92 3.46
CA MET A 1 0.67 12.77 4.17
C MET A 1 1.26 12.73 5.57
N GLU A 2 0.40 12.89 6.57
CA GLU A 2 0.81 12.81 7.98
C GLU A 2 0.71 11.35 8.45
N VAL A 3 1.85 10.80 8.84
CA VAL A 3 2.01 9.43 9.32
C VAL A 3 1.99 9.43 10.85
N LYS A 4 1.16 8.57 11.41
CA LYS A 4 1.04 8.28 12.85
C LYS A 4 1.65 6.91 13.12
N GLU A 5 1.99 6.65 14.38
CA GLU A 5 2.59 5.37 14.76
C GLU A 5 1.76 4.16 14.29
N GLU A 6 0.45 4.22 14.43
CA GLU A 6 -0.45 3.12 14.08
C GLU A 6 -0.54 2.84 12.57
N ASN A 7 -0.28 3.83 11.71
CA ASN A 7 -0.32 3.67 10.26
C ASN A 7 1.07 3.79 9.59
N ALA A 8 2.13 3.78 10.39
CA ALA A 8 3.49 3.87 9.88
C ALA A 8 3.85 2.71 8.95
N LEU A 9 3.43 1.48 9.29
CA LEU A 9 3.71 0.28 8.48
C LEU A 9 3.12 0.36 7.06
N PRO A 10 1.80 0.55 6.86
CA PRO A 10 1.23 0.61 5.51
C PRO A 10 1.81 1.75 4.68
N PHE A 11 1.97 2.94 5.27
CA PHE A 11 2.62 4.06 4.58
C PHE A 11 4.09 3.78 4.23
N ASP A 12 4.82 3.01 5.03
CA ASP A 12 6.20 2.62 4.67
C ASP A 12 6.24 1.67 3.46
N GLY A 13 5.21 0.84 3.28
CA GLY A 13 4.98 0.07 2.06
C GLY A 13 4.78 0.96 0.83
N ASP A 14 3.95 2.01 0.95
CA ASP A 14 3.75 3.01 -0.11
C ASP A 14 5.07 3.71 -0.48
N CYS A 15 5.83 4.12 0.54
CA CYS A 15 7.13 4.76 0.34
C CYS A 15 8.15 3.82 -0.30
N TYR A 16 8.15 2.54 0.02
CA TYR A 16 8.95 1.53 -0.65
C TYR A 16 8.56 1.38 -2.14
N ALA A 17 7.26 1.34 -2.45
CA ALA A 17 6.77 1.29 -3.82
C ALA A 17 7.28 2.49 -4.65
N ILE A 18 7.26 3.68 -4.08
CA ILE A 18 7.73 4.90 -4.73
C ILE A 18 9.26 4.89 -4.85
N LEU A 19 9.97 4.72 -3.73
CA LEU A 19 11.44 4.83 -3.67
C LEU A 19 12.12 3.71 -4.46
N CYS A 20 11.78 2.46 -4.16
CA CYS A 20 12.53 1.29 -4.60
C CYS A 20 11.95 0.64 -5.86
N LEU A 21 10.63 0.75 -6.09
CA LEU A 21 9.99 0.18 -7.28
C LEU A 21 9.72 1.24 -8.36
N GLY A 22 9.90 2.52 -8.03
CA GLY A 22 9.74 3.63 -8.98
C GLY A 22 8.30 3.87 -9.38
N LYS A 23 7.34 3.56 -8.50
CA LYS A 23 5.93 3.86 -8.74
C LYS A 23 5.68 5.35 -8.55
N GLU A 24 4.84 5.92 -9.40
CA GLU A 24 4.50 7.33 -9.33
C GLU A 24 3.44 7.59 -8.24
N PRO A 25 3.65 8.57 -7.34
CA PRO A 25 2.68 8.92 -6.31
C PRO A 25 1.62 9.91 -6.81
N VAL A 26 1.19 9.75 -8.06
CA VAL A 26 0.16 10.58 -8.71
C VAL A 26 -1.11 9.76 -8.84
N PHE A 27 -2.20 10.30 -8.33
CA PHE A 27 -3.45 9.58 -8.19
C PHE A 27 -4.62 10.43 -8.65
N GLN A 28 -5.65 9.78 -9.16
CA GLN A 28 -6.96 10.38 -9.30
C GLN A 28 -7.91 9.67 -8.33
N ARG A 29 -8.51 10.41 -7.40
CA ARG A 29 -9.48 9.84 -6.45
C ARG A 29 -10.69 9.32 -7.21
N ASP A 30 -10.99 8.03 -7.04
CA ASP A 30 -12.21 7.42 -7.50
C ASP A 30 -12.75 6.48 -6.44
N GLY A 31 -13.73 6.96 -5.67
CA GLY A 31 -14.35 6.19 -4.62
C GLY A 31 -15.35 5.15 -5.12
N THR A 32 -15.89 5.33 -6.34
CA THR A 32 -16.89 4.42 -6.92
C THR A 32 -16.27 3.11 -7.39
N GLU A 33 -15.01 3.15 -7.80
CA GLU A 33 -14.26 1.96 -8.24
C GLU A 33 -13.64 1.16 -7.08
N SER A 34 -13.80 1.61 -5.82
CA SER A 34 -13.01 1.06 -4.72
C SER A 34 -13.23 -0.44 -4.47
N ASP A 35 -14.45 -0.94 -4.64
CA ASP A 35 -14.74 -2.37 -4.48
C ASP A 35 -14.28 -3.19 -5.68
N GLN A 36 -14.37 -2.63 -6.89
CA GLN A 36 -13.90 -3.27 -8.12
C GLN A 36 -12.37 -3.35 -8.15
N ASN A 37 -11.68 -2.27 -7.77
CA ASN A 37 -10.23 -2.24 -7.60
C ASN A 37 -9.77 -3.28 -6.58
N ARG A 38 -10.37 -3.34 -5.39
CA ARG A 38 -10.05 -4.40 -4.42
C ARG A 38 -10.21 -5.79 -5.04
N LYS A 39 -11.30 -6.03 -5.74
CA LYS A 39 -11.54 -7.30 -6.43
C LYS A 39 -10.45 -7.63 -7.46
N ASP A 40 -9.98 -6.65 -8.22
CA ASP A 40 -8.98 -6.80 -9.27
C ASP A 40 -7.55 -6.90 -8.73
N ALA A 41 -7.29 -6.33 -7.56
CA ALA A 41 -6.09 -6.56 -6.76
C ALA A 41 -6.10 -7.94 -6.05
N GLY A 42 -7.19 -8.71 -6.22
CA GLY A 42 -7.39 -10.00 -5.53
C GLY A 42 -7.82 -9.86 -4.07
N VAL A 43 -8.03 -8.64 -3.58
CA VAL A 43 -8.45 -8.28 -2.22
C VAL A 43 -9.97 -8.50 -2.09
N LYS A 44 -10.42 -9.76 -2.00
CA LYS A 44 -11.85 -10.14 -1.91
C LYS A 44 -12.24 -10.61 -0.50
N LYS A 45 -13.48 -10.30 -0.07
CA LYS A 45 -14.11 -10.84 1.15
C LYS A 45 -14.43 -12.35 1.05
N LYS A 46 -14.72 -12.88 -0.15
CA LYS A 46 -15.00 -14.31 -0.42
C LYS A 46 -14.50 -14.76 -1.80
N PHE A 47 -14.16 -16.05 -1.92
CA PHE A 47 -13.81 -16.72 -3.19
C PHE A 47 -15.03 -17.46 -3.76
N PRO A 48 -15.07 -17.75 -5.09
CA PRO A 48 -15.94 -18.80 -5.62
C PRO A 48 -15.58 -20.16 -5.00
N GLY A 49 -16.52 -20.81 -4.31
CA GLY A 49 -16.33 -22.12 -3.66
C GLY A 49 -15.89 -22.12 -2.19
N SER A 50 -16.05 -21.01 -1.44
CA SER A 50 -15.68 -20.96 0.00
C SER A 50 -16.65 -20.12 0.85
N ASP A 51 -16.86 -20.54 2.10
CA ASP A 51 -17.78 -19.92 3.06
C ASP A 51 -17.06 -18.92 3.99
N GLY A 52 -16.28 -18.01 3.39
CA GLY A 52 -15.25 -17.23 4.10
C GLY A 52 -15.71 -16.34 5.27
N THR A 53 -14.77 -16.08 6.20
CA THR A 53 -14.91 -15.13 7.32
C THR A 53 -13.59 -14.39 7.58
N GLY A 54 -13.41 -13.22 6.94
CA GLY A 54 -12.29 -12.28 7.16
C GLY A 54 -12.30 -11.17 6.11
N PRO A 55 -11.89 -9.91 6.42
CA PRO A 55 -12.25 -8.75 5.62
C PRO A 55 -11.64 -8.75 4.22
N PHE A 56 -10.48 -9.33 3.97
CA PHE A 56 -9.90 -9.50 2.64
C PHE A 56 -8.93 -10.70 2.63
N ARG A 57 -8.92 -11.53 1.57
CA ARG A 57 -8.15 -12.80 1.44
C ARG A 57 -6.91 -12.89 2.35
N ASN A 58 -6.86 -13.93 3.19
CA ASN A 58 -5.65 -14.30 3.91
C ASN A 58 -4.53 -14.65 2.90
N PRO A 59 -3.41 -13.91 2.83
CA PRO A 59 -2.31 -14.19 1.90
C PRO A 59 -1.73 -15.60 2.09
N THR A 60 -1.87 -16.20 3.27
CA THR A 60 -1.42 -17.57 3.54
C THR A 60 -2.18 -18.62 2.73
N ALA A 61 -3.43 -18.35 2.33
CA ALA A 61 -4.22 -19.24 1.48
C ALA A 61 -3.66 -19.32 0.04
N ALA A 62 -2.70 -18.48 -0.30
CA ALA A 62 -2.03 -18.46 -1.60
C ALA A 62 -0.51 -18.59 -1.51
N ASN A 63 0.01 -19.18 -0.42
CA ASN A 63 1.45 -19.35 -0.17
C ASN A 63 2.26 -18.04 -0.24
N VAL A 64 1.62 -16.89 0.00
CA VAL A 64 2.32 -15.62 0.12
C VAL A 64 3.06 -15.63 1.45
N LYS A 65 4.35 -15.31 1.41
CA LYS A 65 5.17 -15.10 2.60
C LYS A 65 4.55 -13.94 3.39
N ILE A 66 4.24 -14.15 4.66
CA ILE A 66 3.81 -13.10 5.59
C ILE A 66 4.73 -13.09 6.82
N PRO A 67 4.91 -11.94 7.49
CA PRO A 67 5.84 -11.80 8.61
C PRO A 67 5.30 -12.38 9.92
N GLY A 68 4.01 -12.73 9.97
CA GLY A 68 3.37 -13.36 11.13
C GLY A 68 1.85 -13.35 10.98
N SER A 69 1.16 -14.13 11.81
CA SER A 69 -0.30 -14.33 11.74
C SER A 69 -1.15 -13.07 11.95
N LEU A 70 -0.56 -11.99 12.47
CA LEU A 70 -1.24 -10.70 12.66
C LEU A 70 -1.24 -9.82 11.39
N TYR A 71 -0.40 -10.12 10.41
CA TYR A 71 -0.17 -9.29 9.22
C TYR A 71 -0.92 -9.84 8.00
N VAL A 72 -2.22 -9.97 8.15
CA VAL A 72 -3.12 -10.64 7.18
C VAL A 72 -3.86 -9.66 6.28
N SER A 73 -3.72 -8.36 6.52
CA SER A 73 -4.43 -7.31 5.79
C SER A 73 -3.55 -6.80 4.63
N PRO A 74 -4.01 -6.86 3.37
CA PRO A 74 -3.24 -6.37 2.23
C PRO A 74 -3.38 -4.85 2.09
N GLU A 75 -2.34 -4.10 2.45
CA GLU A 75 -2.20 -2.71 2.04
C GLU A 75 -2.02 -2.62 0.53
N GLU A 76 -2.65 -1.66 -0.15
CA GLU A 76 -2.70 -1.58 -1.62
C GLU A 76 -2.05 -0.28 -2.12
N PHE A 77 -1.03 -0.41 -2.99
CA PHE A 77 -0.44 0.71 -3.70
C PHE A 77 -0.36 0.47 -5.22
N PRO A 78 -1.00 1.29 -6.06
CA PRO A 78 -1.86 2.44 -5.73
C PRO A 78 -3.13 2.05 -4.96
N TYR A 79 -3.69 3.00 -4.20
CA TYR A 79 -4.84 2.75 -3.33
C TYR A 79 -6.07 2.33 -4.12
N ALA A 80 -6.86 1.40 -3.59
CA ALA A 80 -8.15 1.01 -4.19
C ALA A 80 -9.11 2.20 -4.42
N SER A 81 -9.00 3.27 -3.63
CA SER A 81 -9.81 4.49 -3.79
C SER A 81 -9.35 5.43 -4.92
N THR A 82 -8.53 4.94 -5.85
CA THR A 82 -7.94 5.70 -6.96
C THR A 82 -8.10 4.96 -8.28
N THR A 83 -8.12 5.68 -9.41
CA THR A 83 -8.22 5.06 -10.74
C THR A 83 -6.99 4.22 -11.11
N GLN A 84 -5.85 4.46 -10.46
CA GLN A 84 -4.60 3.71 -10.63
C GLN A 84 -4.56 2.43 -9.78
N GLY A 85 -5.50 2.25 -8.86
CA GLY A 85 -5.59 1.07 -8.01
C GLY A 85 -6.07 -0.17 -8.78
N GLY A 86 -6.17 -1.29 -8.08
CA GLY A 86 -6.73 -2.52 -8.63
C GLY A 86 -5.71 -3.46 -9.26
N TYR A 87 -5.94 -3.86 -10.51
CA TYR A 87 -5.10 -4.87 -11.17
C TYR A 87 -3.61 -4.51 -11.11
N GLN A 88 -2.77 -5.45 -10.67
CA GLN A 88 -1.33 -5.25 -10.44
C GLN A 88 -0.94 -4.19 -9.40
N ALA A 89 -1.86 -3.77 -8.51
CA ALA A 89 -1.48 -3.06 -7.30
C ALA A 89 -0.46 -3.89 -6.51
N LEU A 90 0.52 -3.19 -5.94
CA LEU A 90 1.43 -3.76 -4.97
C LEU A 90 0.68 -3.97 -3.66
N LEU A 91 0.91 -5.12 -3.07
CA LEU A 91 0.30 -5.55 -1.84
C LEU A 91 1.38 -5.73 -0.78
N PHE A 92 1.10 -5.23 0.43
CA PHE A 92 1.98 -5.39 1.59
C PHE A 92 1.20 -5.95 2.77
N PRO A 93 1.73 -6.95 3.49
CA PRO A 93 1.05 -7.51 4.64
C PRO A 93 1.15 -6.56 5.83
N VAL A 94 0.00 -6.07 6.29
CA VAL A 94 -0.12 -5.18 7.44
C VAL A 94 -1.18 -5.71 8.41
N THR A 95 -1.27 -5.11 9.60
CA THR A 95 -2.35 -5.44 10.53
C THR A 95 -3.63 -4.72 10.11
N GLU A 96 -4.80 -5.30 10.43
CA GLU A 96 -6.09 -4.66 10.15
C GLU A 96 -6.19 -3.28 10.81
N LYS A 97 -5.71 -3.17 12.06
CA LYS A 97 -5.67 -1.90 12.80
C LYS A 97 -4.86 -0.85 12.05
N SER A 98 -3.68 -1.21 11.54
CA SER A 98 -2.84 -0.27 10.81
C SER A 98 -3.44 0.17 9.48
N GLN A 99 -4.07 -0.75 8.73
CA GLN A 99 -4.74 -0.42 7.47
C GLN A 99 -5.96 0.50 7.71
N HIS A 100 -6.75 0.23 8.75
CA HIS A 100 -7.86 1.10 9.13
C HIS A 100 -7.38 2.53 9.46
N SER A 101 -6.31 2.63 10.24
CA SER A 101 -5.69 3.91 10.61
C SER A 101 -5.14 4.66 9.39
N GLN A 102 -4.54 3.96 8.41
CA GLN A 102 -4.07 4.55 7.15
C GLN A 102 -5.24 5.09 6.32
N GLY A 103 -6.32 4.31 6.17
CA GLY A 103 -7.56 4.74 5.52
C GLY A 103 -8.18 5.98 6.17
N GLY A 104 -8.10 6.10 7.49
CA GLY A 104 -8.48 7.31 8.22
C GLY A 104 -7.64 8.55 7.88
N SER A 105 -6.32 8.39 7.78
CA SER A 105 -5.39 9.45 7.34
C SER A 105 -5.64 9.87 5.89
N ILE A 106 -5.83 8.92 4.97
CA ILE A 106 -6.12 9.20 3.54
C ILE A 106 -7.45 9.96 3.41
N ASN A 107 -8.50 9.54 4.11
CA ASN A 107 -9.79 10.26 4.09
C ASN A 107 -9.69 11.67 4.69
N SER A 108 -8.90 11.85 5.73
CA SER A 108 -8.62 13.17 6.31
C SER A 108 -7.84 14.06 5.34
N PHE A 109 -6.88 13.49 4.61
CA PHE A 109 -6.17 14.16 3.52
C PHE A 109 -7.13 14.61 2.42
N TYR A 110 -8.01 13.73 1.94
CA TYR A 110 -9.04 14.11 0.94
C TYR A 110 -9.92 15.27 1.41
N ARG A 111 -10.37 15.25 2.67
CA ARG A 111 -11.19 16.33 3.24
C ARG A 111 -10.42 17.64 3.35
N LYS A 112 -9.19 17.60 3.88
CA LYS A 112 -8.33 18.78 4.09
C LYS A 112 -8.04 19.51 2.78
N TYR A 113 -7.80 18.78 1.70
CA TYR A 113 -7.46 19.34 0.39
C TYR A 113 -8.65 19.40 -0.58
N GLN A 114 -9.87 19.13 -0.09
CA GLN A 114 -11.10 19.14 -0.89
C GLN A 114 -11.00 18.30 -2.17
N ILE A 115 -10.29 17.16 -2.10
CA ILE A 115 -10.11 16.24 -3.22
C ILE A 115 -11.41 15.48 -3.41
N GLN A 116 -12.06 15.66 -4.55
CA GLN A 116 -13.35 15.07 -4.89
C GLN A 116 -13.17 13.76 -5.67
N PRO A 117 -14.11 12.80 -5.59
CA PRO A 117 -14.14 11.69 -6.54
C PRO A 117 -14.23 12.19 -7.99
N ALA A 118 -13.59 11.50 -8.92
CA ALA A 118 -13.52 11.86 -10.34
C ALA A 118 -14.89 12.14 -10.97
N HIS A 119 -15.92 11.35 -10.60
CA HIS A 119 -17.28 11.54 -11.11
C HIS A 119 -18.04 12.73 -10.48
N LYS A 120 -17.52 13.36 -9.41
CA LYS A 120 -18.20 14.47 -8.71
C LYS A 120 -17.60 15.84 -8.96
N GLY A 121 -16.40 15.94 -9.53
CA GLY A 121 -15.82 17.24 -9.82
C GLY A 121 -14.38 17.21 -10.32
N GLN A 122 -13.86 18.42 -10.57
CA GLN A 122 -12.61 18.63 -11.29
C GLN A 122 -11.36 18.46 -10.40
N ASN A 123 -11.48 18.64 -9.08
CA ASN A 123 -10.37 18.50 -8.14
C ASN A 123 -10.19 17.04 -7.67
N SER A 124 -9.93 16.12 -8.60
CA SER A 124 -9.79 14.68 -8.31
C SER A 124 -8.35 14.18 -8.37
N TRP A 125 -7.48 14.89 -9.08
CA TRP A 125 -6.06 14.56 -9.20
C TRP A 125 -5.25 15.13 -8.04
N TYR A 126 -4.32 14.33 -7.52
CA TYR A 126 -3.41 14.74 -6.47
C TYR A 126 -2.09 13.98 -6.55
N GLN A 127 -1.05 14.57 -5.97
CA GLN A 127 0.25 13.93 -5.80
C GLN A 127 0.64 13.94 -4.33
N ILE A 128 1.22 12.84 -3.85
CA ILE A 128 1.79 12.79 -2.49
C ILE A 128 3.30 13.00 -2.59
N THR A 129 3.77 14.21 -2.23
CA THR A 129 5.20 14.60 -2.27
C THR A 129 5.80 14.85 -0.90
N GLY A 130 5.01 14.92 0.16
CA GLY A 130 5.48 15.24 1.51
C GLY A 130 5.00 14.22 2.53
N TRP A 131 5.93 13.45 3.10
CA TRP A 131 5.67 12.50 4.17
C TRP A 131 6.19 13.07 5.50
N THR A 132 5.33 13.17 6.52
CA THR A 132 5.67 13.77 7.83
C THR A 132 5.20 12.90 8.99
N GLY A 133 5.62 13.19 10.22
CA GLY A 133 5.21 12.47 11.42
C GLY A 133 6.10 11.26 11.75
N THR A 134 5.49 10.17 12.23
CA THR A 134 6.19 8.96 12.71
C THR A 134 6.56 8.05 11.54
N LEU A 135 7.55 8.47 10.76
CA LEU A 135 7.93 7.78 9.53
C LEU A 135 8.67 6.46 9.79
N GLY A 136 8.34 5.45 8.97
CA GLY A 136 9.13 4.24 8.83
C GLY A 136 10.43 4.45 8.04
N PRO A 137 11.30 3.43 7.96
CA PRO A 137 12.58 3.52 7.26
C PRO A 137 12.48 3.96 5.80
N TYR A 138 11.56 3.39 5.00
CA TYR A 138 11.41 3.74 3.59
C TYR A 138 10.84 5.15 3.40
N CYS A 139 9.88 5.57 4.21
CA CYS A 139 9.37 6.94 4.15
C CYS A 139 10.41 7.97 4.58
N LYS A 140 11.28 7.65 5.54
CA LYS A 140 12.42 8.51 5.89
C LYS A 140 13.38 8.65 4.70
N ALA A 141 13.75 7.52 4.08
CA ALA A 141 14.64 7.52 2.92
C ALA A 141 14.03 8.29 1.73
N LEU A 142 12.75 8.03 1.42
CA LEU A 142 12.02 8.74 0.37
C LEU A 142 11.96 10.25 0.63
N ARG A 143 11.67 10.67 1.87
CA ARG A 143 11.68 12.08 2.26
C ARG A 143 13.07 12.70 2.08
N ASN A 144 14.12 12.01 2.53
CA ASN A 144 15.50 12.48 2.36
C ASN A 144 15.91 12.56 0.89
N ASN A 145 15.29 11.75 0.02
CA ASN A 145 15.42 11.80 -1.43
C ASN A 145 14.41 12.74 -2.12
N ASN A 146 13.87 13.74 -1.41
CA ASN A 146 12.94 14.74 -1.94
C ASN A 146 11.69 14.14 -2.62
N ALA A 147 11.17 13.04 -2.07
CA ALA A 147 10.04 12.28 -2.59
C ALA A 147 10.19 11.79 -4.03
N LYS A 148 11.43 11.55 -4.47
CA LYS A 148 11.75 10.95 -5.77
C LYS A 148 12.08 9.46 -5.64
N PRO A 149 11.86 8.67 -6.70
CA PRO A 149 12.41 7.33 -6.80
C PRO A 149 13.94 7.34 -6.69
N ASN A 150 14.49 6.30 -6.06
CA ASN A 150 15.91 5.97 -6.07
C ASN A 150 16.06 4.47 -5.78
N LYS A 151 16.04 3.67 -6.85
CA LYS A 151 16.20 2.21 -6.76
C LYS A 151 17.60 1.79 -6.31
N ASP A 152 18.54 2.74 -6.33
CA ASP A 152 19.93 2.56 -5.93
C ASP A 152 20.19 3.00 -4.49
N ASP A 153 19.17 3.51 -3.79
CA ASP A 153 19.25 3.72 -2.35
C ASP A 153 19.63 2.41 -1.65
N ALA A 154 20.56 2.50 -0.70
CA ALA A 154 21.07 1.34 0.03
C ALA A 154 19.93 0.56 0.70
N ILE A 155 18.88 1.25 1.17
CA ILE A 155 17.72 0.62 1.79
C ILE A 155 16.89 -0.21 0.79
N CYS A 156 17.04 -0.02 -0.52
CA CYS A 156 16.31 -0.78 -1.53
C CYS A 156 17.00 -2.12 -1.87
N LYS A 157 18.27 -2.31 -1.49
CA LYS A 157 19.04 -3.51 -1.85
C LYS A 157 18.64 -4.72 -0.99
N PRO A 158 18.64 -5.95 -1.53
CA PRO A 158 18.39 -7.16 -0.76
C PRO A 158 19.32 -7.28 0.46
N GLY A 159 18.80 -7.73 1.60
CA GLY A 159 19.56 -7.89 2.84
C GLY A 159 19.86 -6.59 3.61
N SER A 160 19.49 -5.42 3.07
CA SER A 160 19.59 -4.16 3.83
C SER A 160 18.52 -4.08 4.93
N ASN A 161 18.77 -3.28 5.96
CA ASN A 161 17.88 -3.18 7.13
C ASN A 161 16.75 -2.16 6.91
N GLY A 162 15.66 -2.56 6.27
CA GLY A 162 14.41 -1.80 6.16
C GLY A 162 13.42 -2.05 7.31
N LYS A 163 13.88 -2.56 8.47
CA LYS A 163 12.98 -2.95 9.57
C LYS A 163 12.49 -1.73 10.36
N GLY A 164 11.17 -1.53 10.39
CA GLY A 164 10.52 -0.56 11.27
C GLY A 164 10.22 -1.13 12.66
N LYS A 165 9.45 -0.38 13.46
CA LYS A 165 8.99 -0.81 14.80
C LYS A 165 8.17 -2.12 14.77
N TRP A 166 7.64 -2.48 13.60
CA TRP A 166 6.89 -3.72 13.35
C TRP A 166 7.79 -4.97 13.22
N GLY A 167 9.13 -4.83 13.24
CA GLY A 167 10.05 -5.96 13.43
C GLY A 167 10.49 -6.72 12.17
N PHE A 168 10.00 -6.37 10.98
CA PHE A 168 10.39 -6.98 9.70
C PHE A 168 10.59 -5.91 8.61
N ASP A 169 11.20 -6.27 7.48
CA ASP A 169 11.36 -5.36 6.34
C ASP A 169 10.17 -5.50 5.39
N VAL A 170 9.34 -4.45 5.25
CA VAL A 170 8.12 -4.51 4.42
C VAL A 170 8.42 -4.81 2.94
N GLY A 171 9.60 -4.44 2.44
CA GLY A 171 10.01 -4.66 1.06
C GLY A 171 10.22 -6.13 0.70
N GLU A 172 10.56 -6.98 1.68
CA GLU A 172 10.71 -8.44 1.51
C GLU A 172 9.38 -9.18 1.36
N TYR A 173 8.28 -8.49 1.66
CA TYR A 173 6.93 -9.07 1.67
C TYR A 173 6.02 -8.40 0.64
N ALA A 174 6.58 -7.70 -0.35
CA ALA A 174 5.79 -7.09 -1.42
C ALA A 174 5.32 -8.15 -2.44
N TYR A 175 4.04 -8.16 -2.77
CA TYR A 175 3.44 -9.09 -3.73
C TYR A 175 2.41 -8.40 -4.64
N THR A 176 1.98 -9.08 -5.70
CA THR A 176 0.96 -8.61 -6.66
C THR A 176 0.03 -9.76 -7.02
N TYR A 177 -1.19 -9.44 -7.47
CA TYR A 177 -2.13 -10.40 -8.05
C TYR A 177 -2.19 -10.25 -9.57
N ASP A 178 -2.01 -11.35 -10.31
CA ASP A 178 -2.00 -11.39 -11.79
C ASP A 178 -3.36 -11.78 -12.40
N GLY A 179 -4.43 -11.77 -11.61
CA GLY A 179 -5.75 -12.25 -12.01
C GLY A 179 -5.98 -13.74 -11.71
N HIS A 180 -4.93 -14.51 -11.50
CA HIS A 180 -4.98 -15.96 -11.25
C HIS A 180 -4.33 -16.34 -9.91
N SER A 181 -3.17 -15.78 -9.61
CA SER A 181 -2.30 -16.15 -8.50
C SER A 181 -1.60 -14.94 -7.90
N TYR A 182 -1.18 -15.08 -6.65
CA TYR A 182 -0.30 -14.10 -6.02
C TYR A 182 1.16 -14.43 -6.32
N ARG A 183 1.94 -13.39 -6.61
CA ARG A 183 3.35 -13.48 -6.97
C ARG A 183 4.14 -12.46 -6.18
N LYS A 184 5.40 -12.77 -5.88
CA LYS A 184 6.36 -11.75 -5.41
C LYS A 184 6.39 -10.59 -6.41
N ALA A 185 6.35 -9.36 -5.91
CA ALA A 185 6.35 -8.18 -6.77
C ALA A 185 7.65 -8.11 -7.58
N LYS A 186 7.56 -7.80 -8.88
CA LYS A 186 8.75 -7.70 -9.74
C LYS A 186 9.66 -6.57 -9.26
N GLY A 187 10.93 -6.92 -9.02
CA GLY A 187 11.94 -5.96 -8.54
C GLY A 187 11.90 -5.69 -7.03
N SER A 188 11.03 -6.38 -6.27
CA SER A 188 11.09 -6.32 -4.82
C SER A 188 12.23 -7.16 -4.24
N LYS A 189 12.66 -6.80 -3.02
CA LYS A 189 13.67 -7.52 -2.22
C LYS A 189 13.33 -8.99 -2.08
#